data_AF-A0A2S4HG78-F1
#
_entry.id   AF-A0A2S4HG78-F1
#
_cell.length_a   1.000
_cell.length_b   1.000
_cell.length_c   1.000
_cell.angle_alpha   90.00
_cell.angle_beta   90.00
_cell.angle_gamma   90.00
#
_symmetry.space_group_name_H-M   'P 1'
#
loop_
_entity.id
_entity.type
_entity.pdbx_description
1 polymer ?
#
loop_
_entity_poly.entity_id
_entity_poly.type
_entity_poly.pdbx_seq_one_letter_code
_entity_poly.pdbx_strand_id
1 'polypeptide(L)'
;MNELRQVIADALSTDLTSAQYLDIQNQIDTRRREVSARLAAIKPVGKHGGEAGPERRKALISGTPDDVRAIENEYADLSIEAEQLDMQRQAIRNRLDSASHKEAAESIPAMLKDLESRMTAIESTRDRLNTQLQEFDSAYNAVVTARSIAIRGGHIPATPKPRLAERIRAFAPWAEHLRTRVFGRHCDHSEELGITFSQGHLGQSL
;
A
#
# COMPACT_ATOMS: atom_id res chain seq x y z
N MET A 1 -30.85 20.74 12.49
CA MET A 1 -31.07 21.41 11.19
C MET A 1 -30.31 22.73 11.06
N ASN A 2 -30.40 23.65 12.02
CA ASN A 2 -29.64 24.91 11.97
C ASN A 2 -28.12 24.70 12.06
N GLU A 3 -27.64 23.73 12.84
CA GLU A 3 -26.20 23.49 13.02
C GLU A 3 -25.50 23.05 11.72
N LEU A 4 -26.01 22.03 11.01
CA LEU A 4 -25.40 21.58 9.75
C LEU A 4 -25.43 22.67 8.67
N ARG A 5 -26.53 23.44 8.56
CA ARG A 5 -26.60 24.57 7.62
C ARG A 5 -25.55 25.63 7.94
N GLN A 6 -25.32 25.92 9.21
CA GLN A 6 -24.29 26.86 9.64
C GLN A 6 -22.89 26.32 9.30
N VAL A 7 -22.60 25.06 9.62
CA VAL A 7 -21.33 24.40 9.29
C VAL A 7 -21.04 24.48 7.79
N ILE A 8 -22.04 24.23 6.94
CA ILE A 8 -21.89 24.32 5.48
C ILE A 8 -21.63 25.77 5.05
N ALA A 9 -22.37 26.74 5.59
CA ALA A 9 -22.18 28.16 5.26
C ALA A 9 -20.77 28.65 5.65
N ASP A 10 -20.30 28.27 6.82
CA ASP A 10 -18.96 28.60 7.31
C ASP A 10 -17.88 27.94 6.43
N ALA A 11 -18.08 26.67 6.05
CA ALA A 11 -17.17 25.96 5.17
C ALA A 11 -17.14 26.51 3.73
N LEU A 12 -18.24 27.08 3.24
CA LEU A 12 -18.26 27.71 1.91
C LEU A 12 -17.60 29.09 1.88
N SER A 13 -17.44 29.73 3.05
CA SER A 13 -16.83 31.06 3.20
C SER A 13 -15.37 31.03 3.68
N THR A 14 -14.89 29.88 4.15
CA THR A 14 -13.54 29.71 4.71
C THR A 14 -12.73 28.70 3.89
N ASP A 15 -11.41 28.87 3.82
CA ASP A 15 -10.52 27.84 3.26
C ASP A 15 -10.24 26.76 4.31
N LEU A 16 -10.79 25.58 4.10
CA LEU A 16 -10.55 24.38 4.92
C LEU A 16 -9.64 23.39 4.19
N THR A 17 -9.13 22.41 4.95
CA THR A 17 -8.40 21.26 4.40
C THR A 17 -9.32 20.28 3.67
N SER A 18 -8.77 19.46 2.78
CA SER A 18 -9.51 18.39 2.09
C SER A 18 -10.20 17.44 3.08
N ALA A 19 -9.52 17.09 4.17
CA ALA A 19 -10.07 16.24 5.23
C ALA A 19 -11.29 16.85 5.92
N GLN A 20 -11.26 18.16 6.19
CA GLN A 20 -12.40 18.87 6.78
C GLN A 20 -13.59 18.95 5.82
N TYR A 21 -13.35 19.25 4.54
CA TYR A 21 -14.42 19.23 3.54
C TYR A 21 -15.03 17.83 3.35
N LEU A 22 -14.22 16.77 3.43
CA LEU A 22 -14.69 15.39 3.36
C LEU A 22 -15.59 15.04 4.55
N ASP A 23 -15.24 15.47 5.76
CA ASP A 23 -16.09 15.28 6.94
C ASP A 23 -17.46 15.96 6.76
N ILE A 24 -17.47 17.21 6.31
CA ILE A 24 -18.71 17.94 6.03
C ILE A 24 -19.53 17.26 4.93
N GLN A 25 -18.89 16.75 3.88
CA GLN A 25 -19.57 15.98 2.84
C GLN A 25 -20.24 14.72 3.41
N ASN A 26 -19.58 14.00 4.32
CA ASN A 26 -20.15 12.85 5.00
C ASN A 26 -21.35 13.21 5.89
N GLN A 27 -21.30 14.37 6.55
CA GLN A 27 -22.44 14.89 7.32
C GLN A 27 -23.64 15.19 6.40
N ILE A 28 -23.41 15.85 5.26
CA ILE A 28 -24.44 16.10 4.25
C ILE A 28 -25.02 14.77 3.71
N ASP A 29 -24.17 13.80 3.37
CA ASP A 29 -24.59 12.50 2.85
C ASP A 29 -25.39 11.68 3.89
N THR A 30 -25.09 11.85 5.18
CA THR A 30 -25.87 11.27 6.27
C THR A 30 -27.24 11.93 6.36
N ARG A 31 -27.30 13.26 6.38
CA ARG A 31 -28.57 13.99 6.42
C ARG A 31 -29.44 13.71 5.19
N ARG A 32 -28.84 13.63 3.99
CA ARG A 32 -29.57 13.32 2.76
C ARG A 32 -30.20 11.93 2.81
N ARG A 33 -29.52 10.94 3.41
CA ARG A 33 -30.08 9.60 3.62
C ARG A 33 -31.29 9.61 4.56
N GLU A 34 -31.21 10.36 5.66
CA GLU A 34 -32.34 10.54 6.60
C GLU A 34 -33.54 11.18 5.90
N VAL A 35 -33.32 12.29 5.19
CA VAL A 35 -34.37 13.01 4.45
C VAL A 35 -34.97 12.12 3.36
N SER A 36 -34.14 11.39 2.61
CA SER A 36 -34.62 10.47 1.57
C SER A 36 -35.49 9.35 2.15
N ALA A 37 -35.06 8.76 3.27
CA ALA A 37 -35.83 7.71 3.95
C ALA A 37 -37.18 8.25 4.44
N ARG A 38 -37.18 9.47 4.99
CA ARG A 38 -38.41 10.12 5.44
C ARG A 38 -39.34 10.42 4.27
N LEU A 39 -38.83 11.06 3.21
CA LEU A 39 -39.59 11.31 1.98
C LEU A 39 -40.19 10.03 1.40
N ALA A 40 -39.47 8.90 1.40
CA ALA A 40 -40.01 7.62 0.95
C ALA A 40 -41.19 7.13 1.81
N ALA A 41 -41.17 7.37 3.13
CA ALA A 41 -42.25 7.00 4.04
C ALA A 41 -43.53 7.85 3.84
N ILE A 42 -43.38 9.12 3.45
CA ILE A 42 -44.48 10.10 3.35
C ILE A 42 -44.84 10.53 1.92
N LYS A 43 -44.21 9.94 0.89
CA LYS A 43 -44.40 10.35 -0.51
C LYS A 43 -45.87 10.30 -0.97
N PRO A 44 -46.32 11.27 -1.78
CA PRO A 44 -47.62 11.23 -2.44
C PRO A 44 -47.67 10.15 -3.54
N VAL A 45 -48.88 9.84 -3.99
CA VAL A 45 -49.09 9.03 -5.20
C VAL A 45 -48.60 9.83 -6.41
N GLY A 46 -47.76 9.21 -7.24
CA GLY A 46 -47.26 9.84 -8.46
C GLY A 46 -48.38 10.09 -9.49
N LYS A 47 -48.18 11.09 -10.34
CA LYS A 47 -49.13 11.48 -11.41
C LYS A 47 -49.47 10.34 -12.39
N HIS A 48 -48.61 9.33 -12.50
CA HIS A 48 -48.76 8.18 -13.39
C HIS A 48 -49.17 6.89 -12.67
N GLY A 49 -49.71 7.00 -11.46
CA GLY A 49 -49.98 5.85 -10.60
C GLY A 49 -48.75 5.42 -9.82
N GLY A 50 -48.99 4.75 -8.70
CA GLY A 50 -47.97 4.32 -7.77
C GLY A 50 -48.52 4.26 -6.34
N GLU A 51 -47.79 3.55 -5.48
CA GLU A 51 -48.15 3.44 -4.08
C GLU A 51 -47.68 4.65 -3.28
N ALA A 52 -48.59 5.28 -2.54
CA ALA A 52 -48.24 6.25 -1.50
C ALA A 52 -47.29 5.61 -0.49
N GLY A 53 -46.42 6.44 0.10
CA GLY A 53 -45.57 6.02 1.20
C GLY A 53 -46.39 5.38 2.33
N PRO A 54 -45.83 4.39 3.05
CA PRO A 54 -46.57 3.62 4.05
C PRO A 54 -47.27 4.48 5.10
N GLU A 55 -46.65 5.56 5.55
CA GLU A 55 -47.23 6.45 6.56
C GLU A 55 -48.32 7.35 5.99
N ARG A 56 -48.09 7.90 4.78
CA ARG A 56 -49.14 8.66 4.08
C ARG A 56 -50.35 7.79 3.78
N ARG A 57 -50.15 6.54 3.38
CA ARG A 57 -51.23 5.57 3.16
C ARG A 57 -52.04 5.33 4.44
N LYS A 58 -51.36 5.15 5.58
CA LYS A 58 -52.01 4.99 6.88
C LYS A 58 -52.87 6.20 7.25
N ALA A 59 -52.33 7.41 7.05
CA ALA A 59 -53.07 8.65 7.30
C ALA A 59 -54.29 8.81 6.37
N LEU A 60 -54.17 8.44 5.09
CA LEU A 60 -55.29 8.49 4.15
C LEU A 60 -56.41 7.48 4.46
N ILE A 61 -56.06 6.31 5.00
CA ILE A 61 -57.03 5.25 5.30
C ILE A 61 -57.72 5.46 6.66
N SER A 62 -56.95 5.89 7.66
CA SER A 62 -57.36 5.81 9.07
C SER A 62 -57.06 7.07 9.89
N GLY A 63 -56.43 8.08 9.29
CA GLY A 63 -56.08 9.33 9.94
C GLY A 63 -57.18 10.39 9.82
N THR A 64 -56.93 11.51 10.49
CA THR A 64 -57.77 12.71 10.38
C THR A 64 -57.33 13.58 9.19
N PRO A 65 -58.18 14.51 8.71
CA PRO A 65 -57.77 15.50 7.72
C PRO A 65 -56.55 16.33 8.12
N ASP A 66 -56.38 16.59 9.42
CA ASP A 66 -55.22 17.32 9.94
C ASP A 66 -53.94 16.47 9.87
N ASP A 67 -54.01 15.15 10.09
CA ASP A 67 -52.87 14.24 9.91
C ASP A 67 -52.39 14.21 8.44
N VAL A 68 -53.33 14.21 7.49
CA VAL A 68 -53.00 14.26 6.06
C VAL A 68 -52.33 15.59 5.71
N ARG A 69 -52.86 16.71 6.22
CA ARG A 69 -52.27 18.04 5.99
C ARG A 69 -50.87 18.16 6.61
N ALA A 70 -50.66 17.61 7.80
CA ALA A 70 -49.34 17.58 8.44
C ALA A 70 -48.31 16.83 7.59
N ILE A 71 -48.68 15.67 7.06
CA ILE A 71 -47.83 14.87 6.15
C ILE A 71 -47.54 15.61 4.84
N GLU A 72 -48.51 16.35 4.30
CA GLU A 72 -48.32 17.15 3.08
C GLU A 72 -47.35 18.30 3.29
N ASN A 73 -47.49 19.03 4.39
CA ASN A 73 -46.57 20.09 4.76
C ASN A 73 -45.16 19.54 4.99
N GLU A 74 -45.04 18.43 5.72
CA GLU A 74 -43.75 17.79 5.96
C GLU A 74 -43.08 17.32 4.66
N TYR A 75 -43.86 16.76 3.73
CA TYR A 75 -43.33 16.34 2.41
C TYR A 75 -42.82 17.54 1.61
N ALA A 76 -43.54 18.66 1.62
CA ALA A 76 -43.11 19.88 0.94
C ALA A 76 -41.80 20.44 1.54
N ASP A 77 -41.73 20.54 2.86
CA ASP A 77 -40.55 21.03 3.57
C ASP A 77 -39.32 20.15 3.32
N LEU A 78 -39.47 18.82 3.41
CA LEU A 78 -38.38 17.88 3.18
C LEU A 78 -37.95 17.80 1.72
N SER A 79 -38.86 18.05 0.77
CA SER A 79 -38.50 18.10 -0.66
C SER A 79 -37.59 19.30 -0.94
N ILE A 80 -37.92 20.45 -0.36
CA ILE A 80 -37.08 21.65 -0.43
C ILE A 80 -35.73 21.40 0.25
N GLU A 81 -35.73 20.75 1.41
CA GLU A 81 -34.50 20.40 2.11
C GLU A 81 -33.61 19.46 1.27
N ALA A 82 -34.18 18.45 0.62
CA ALA A 82 -33.44 17.52 -0.23
C ALA A 82 -32.72 18.25 -1.38
N GLU A 83 -33.42 19.13 -2.08
CA GLU A 83 -32.83 19.95 -3.16
C GLU A 83 -31.70 20.85 -2.63
N GLN A 84 -31.89 21.46 -1.46
CA GLN A 84 -30.86 22.28 -0.82
C GLN A 84 -29.62 21.45 -0.46
N LEU A 85 -29.79 20.26 0.11
CA LEU A 85 -28.70 19.36 0.45
C LEU A 85 -27.92 18.91 -0.80
N ASP A 86 -28.59 18.67 -1.92
CA ASP A 86 -27.94 18.31 -3.18
C ASP A 86 -27.09 19.46 -3.74
N MET A 87 -27.62 20.69 -3.72
CA MET A 87 -26.85 21.88 -4.12
C MET A 87 -25.64 22.11 -3.21
N GLN A 88 -25.85 22.03 -1.89
CA GLN A 88 -24.79 22.20 -0.90
C GLN A 88 -23.71 21.13 -1.04
N ARG A 89 -24.10 19.88 -1.27
CA ARG A 89 -23.17 18.78 -1.52
C ARG A 89 -22.29 19.05 -2.73
N GLN A 90 -22.87 19.52 -3.83
CA GLN A 90 -22.09 19.82 -5.02
C GLN A 90 -21.12 20.98 -4.78
N ALA A 91 -21.54 22.02 -4.05
CA ALA A 91 -20.67 23.14 -3.69
C ALA A 91 -19.48 22.69 -2.80
N ILE A 92 -19.74 21.87 -1.77
CA ILE A 92 -18.70 21.31 -0.90
C ILE A 92 -17.77 20.38 -1.69
N ARG A 93 -18.29 19.59 -2.63
CA ARG A 93 -17.46 18.73 -3.49
C ARG A 93 -16.47 19.55 -4.32
N ASN A 94 -16.92 20.64 -4.93
CA ASN A 94 -16.02 21.51 -5.71
C ASN A 94 -14.91 22.12 -4.82
N ARG A 95 -15.23 22.48 -3.57
CA ARG A 95 -14.26 22.96 -2.59
C ARG A 95 -13.27 21.87 -2.17
N LEU A 96 -13.76 20.65 -1.93
CA LEU A 96 -12.94 19.46 -1.62
C LEU A 96 -11.93 19.18 -2.73
N ASP A 97 -12.37 19.17 -3.99
CA ASP A 97 -11.50 18.90 -5.14
C ASP A 97 -10.40 19.98 -5.23
N SER A 98 -10.76 21.25 -5.03
CA SER A 98 -9.82 22.37 -5.03
C SER A 98 -8.78 22.27 -3.89
N ALA A 99 -9.23 21.96 -2.67
CA ALA A 99 -8.35 21.78 -1.52
C ALA A 99 -7.40 20.59 -1.71
N SER A 100 -7.92 19.46 -2.22
CA SER A 100 -7.13 18.26 -2.49
C SER A 100 -6.04 18.52 -3.53
N HIS A 101 -6.36 19.26 -4.60
CA HIS A 101 -5.38 19.64 -5.61
C HIS A 101 -4.30 20.58 -5.05
N LYS A 102 -4.67 21.53 -4.19
CA LYS A 102 -3.73 22.44 -3.54
C LYS A 102 -2.77 21.69 -2.61
N GLU A 103 -3.30 20.84 -1.73
CA GLU A 103 -2.50 20.03 -0.81
C GLU A 103 -1.58 19.06 -1.56
N ALA A 104 -2.04 18.48 -2.65
CA ALA A 104 -1.22 17.65 -3.53
C ALA A 104 -0.09 18.46 -4.18
N ALA A 105 -0.39 19.64 -4.73
CA ALA A 105 0.61 20.51 -5.34
C ALA A 105 1.70 20.95 -4.35
N GLU A 106 1.35 21.15 -3.08
CA GLU A 106 2.28 21.51 -2.01
C GLU A 106 3.15 20.32 -1.54
N SER A 107 2.59 19.11 -1.50
CA SER A 107 3.27 17.92 -0.95
C SER A 107 4.03 17.08 -1.97
N ILE A 108 3.55 16.96 -3.21
CA ILE A 108 4.14 16.13 -4.27
C ILE A 108 5.62 16.47 -4.52
N PRO A 109 6.05 17.75 -4.62
CA PRO A 109 7.45 18.07 -4.89
C PRO A 109 8.42 17.52 -3.83
N ALA A 110 8.03 17.59 -2.56
CA ALA A 110 8.83 17.05 -1.47
C ALA A 110 8.91 15.52 -1.52
N MET A 111 7.79 14.85 -1.83
CA MET A 111 7.74 13.39 -1.98
C MET A 111 8.61 12.92 -3.17
N LEU A 112 8.55 13.61 -4.30
CA LEU A 112 9.37 13.29 -5.48
C LEU A 112 10.86 13.44 -5.18
N LYS A 113 11.24 14.50 -4.45
CA LYS A 113 12.63 14.70 -4.02
C LYS A 113 13.12 13.62 -3.06
N ASP A 114 12.29 13.18 -2.11
CA ASP A 114 12.63 12.06 -1.22
C ASP A 114 12.80 10.76 -2.01
N LEU A 115 11.91 10.50 -2.97
CA LEU A 115 11.98 9.31 -3.83
C LEU A 115 13.25 9.31 -4.69
N GLU A 116 13.61 10.45 -5.29
CA GLU A 116 14.85 10.61 -6.06
C GLU A 116 16.08 10.29 -5.19
N SER A 117 16.14 10.81 -3.96
CA SER A 117 17.23 10.54 -3.03
C SER A 117 17.33 9.04 -2.68
N ARG A 118 16.19 8.37 -2.46
CA ARG A 118 16.16 6.93 -2.20
C ARG A 118 16.60 6.12 -3.40
N MET A 119 16.20 6.51 -4.62
CA MET A 119 16.64 5.86 -5.86
C MET A 119 18.15 5.95 -6.03
N THR A 120 18.75 7.14 -5.84
CA THR A 120 20.20 7.30 -5.87
C THR A 120 20.91 6.42 -4.85
N ALA A 121 20.36 6.30 -3.63
CA ALA A 121 20.94 5.44 -2.59
C ALA A 121 20.85 3.94 -2.95
N ILE A 122 19.75 3.51 -3.57
CA ILE A 122 19.57 2.13 -4.05
C ILE A 122 20.53 1.83 -5.20
N GLU A 123 20.68 2.74 -6.15
CA GLU A 123 21.62 2.61 -7.27
C GLU A 123 23.06 2.50 -6.79
N SER A 124 23.47 3.37 -5.86
CA SER A 124 24.79 3.28 -5.23
C SER A 124 25.01 1.95 -4.50
N THR A 125 23.97 1.46 -3.81
CA THR A 125 24.03 0.16 -3.12
C THR A 125 24.14 -1.00 -4.11
N ARG A 126 23.40 -0.95 -5.21
CA ARG A 126 23.47 -1.93 -6.30
C ARG A 126 24.85 -1.98 -6.91
N ASP A 127 25.44 -0.83 -7.22
CA ASP A 127 26.75 -0.76 -7.85
C ASP A 127 27.84 -1.28 -6.91
N ARG A 128 27.77 -0.93 -5.61
CA ARG A 128 28.66 -1.49 -4.58
C ARG A 128 28.51 -3.01 -4.46
N LEU A 129 27.28 -3.52 -4.46
CA LEU A 129 27.04 -4.97 -4.40
C LEU A 129 27.64 -5.67 -5.63
N ASN A 130 27.48 -5.10 -6.82
CA ASN A 130 28.07 -5.65 -8.04
C ASN A 130 29.61 -5.72 -7.95
N THR A 131 30.27 -4.66 -7.48
CA THR A 131 31.72 -4.67 -7.25
C THR A 131 32.13 -5.75 -6.25
N GLN A 132 31.44 -5.83 -5.12
CA GLN A 132 31.73 -6.83 -4.08
C GLN A 132 31.52 -8.27 -4.58
N LEU A 133 30.52 -8.50 -5.42
CA LEU A 133 30.28 -9.80 -6.05
C LEU A 133 31.38 -10.16 -7.06
N GLN A 134 31.86 -9.21 -7.85
CA GLN A 134 33.00 -9.44 -8.76
C GLN A 134 34.29 -9.75 -8.01
N GLU A 135 34.57 -9.03 -6.92
CA GLU A 135 35.71 -9.30 -6.03
C GLU A 135 35.62 -10.70 -5.42
N PHE A 136 34.43 -11.08 -4.96
CA PHE A 136 34.15 -12.41 -4.45
C PHE A 136 34.40 -13.49 -5.51
N ASP A 137 33.86 -13.34 -6.72
CA ASP A 137 34.05 -14.32 -7.81
C ASP A 137 35.52 -14.46 -8.20
N SER A 138 36.27 -13.36 -8.24
CA SER A 138 37.71 -13.36 -8.50
C SER A 138 38.48 -14.13 -7.43
N ALA A 139 38.23 -13.85 -6.15
CA ALA A 139 38.88 -14.53 -5.03
C ALA A 139 38.53 -16.03 -5.00
N TYR A 140 37.25 -16.37 -5.24
CA TYR A 140 36.79 -17.74 -5.34
C TYR A 140 37.52 -18.50 -6.45
N ASN A 141 37.54 -17.95 -7.66
CA ASN A 141 38.16 -18.59 -8.81
C ASN A 141 39.68 -18.77 -8.61
N ALA A 142 40.34 -17.85 -7.91
CA ALA A 142 41.75 -17.98 -7.56
C ALA A 142 41.99 -19.19 -6.62
N VAL A 143 41.12 -19.40 -5.62
CA VAL A 143 41.20 -20.56 -4.71
C VAL A 143 41.00 -21.87 -5.48
N VAL A 144 39.97 -21.96 -6.34
CA VAL A 144 39.69 -23.15 -7.15
C VAL A 144 40.82 -23.43 -8.14
N THR A 145 41.37 -22.39 -8.77
CA THR A 145 42.49 -22.53 -9.73
C THR A 145 43.75 -23.02 -9.03
N ALA A 146 44.13 -22.41 -7.90
CA ALA A 146 45.30 -22.81 -7.13
C ALA A 146 45.21 -24.28 -6.70
N ARG A 147 44.02 -24.73 -6.28
CA ARG A 147 43.80 -26.13 -5.94
C ARG A 147 43.86 -27.06 -7.16
N SER A 148 43.23 -26.68 -8.27
CA SER A 148 43.25 -27.47 -9.51
C SER A 148 44.67 -27.70 -10.02
N ILE A 149 45.53 -26.68 -9.94
CA ILE A 149 46.96 -26.77 -10.26
C ILE A 149 47.67 -27.76 -9.32
N ALA A 150 47.43 -27.66 -8.02
CA ALA A 150 48.02 -28.57 -7.04
C ALA A 150 47.65 -30.04 -7.29
N ILE A 151 46.39 -30.34 -7.63
CA ILE A 151 45.92 -31.71 -7.89
C ILE A 151 46.45 -32.25 -9.22
N ARG A 152 46.39 -31.46 -10.31
CA ARG A 152 46.75 -31.93 -11.66
C ARG A 152 48.25 -31.98 -11.91
N GLY A 153 49.04 -31.16 -11.22
CA GLY A 153 50.49 -31.07 -11.43
C GLY A 153 51.31 -32.20 -10.79
N GLY A 154 50.69 -33.13 -10.04
CA GLY A 154 51.42 -34.16 -9.28
C GLY A 154 52.35 -33.59 -8.20
N HIS A 155 52.28 -32.28 -7.94
CA HIS A 155 53.03 -31.63 -6.89
C HIS A 155 52.36 -31.94 -5.56
N ILE A 156 53.14 -32.40 -4.57
CA ILE A 156 52.72 -32.33 -3.18
C ILE A 156 52.49 -30.84 -2.91
N PRO A 157 51.24 -30.38 -2.68
CA PRO A 157 51.01 -28.97 -2.42
C PRO A 157 51.85 -28.59 -1.20
N ALA A 158 52.65 -27.53 -1.31
CA ALA A 158 53.30 -26.96 -0.15
C ALA A 158 52.22 -26.77 0.92
N THR A 159 52.39 -27.41 2.08
CA THR A 159 51.35 -27.42 3.11
C THR A 159 50.98 -25.98 3.41
N PRO A 160 49.74 -25.53 3.12
CA PRO A 160 49.37 -24.16 3.38
C PRO A 160 49.57 -23.90 4.87
N LYS A 161 50.06 -22.70 5.22
CA LYS A 161 50.16 -22.29 6.63
C LYS A 161 48.82 -22.62 7.31
N PRO A 162 48.79 -23.29 8.48
CA PRO A 162 47.55 -23.81 9.07
C PRO A 162 46.40 -22.78 9.13
N ARG A 163 46.73 -21.52 9.45
CA ARG A 163 45.79 -20.39 9.48
C ARG A 163 45.14 -20.07 8.13
N LEU A 164 45.83 -20.27 7.00
CA LEU A 164 45.27 -20.06 5.66
C LEU A 164 44.30 -21.19 5.30
N ALA A 165 44.64 -22.43 5.64
CA ALA A 165 43.78 -23.59 5.40
C ALA A 165 42.46 -23.49 6.18
N GLU A 166 42.50 -23.06 7.44
CA GLU A 166 41.30 -22.82 8.25
C GLU A 166 40.41 -21.73 7.65
N ARG A 167 41.00 -20.62 7.18
CA ARG A 167 40.24 -19.53 6.54
C ARG A 167 39.57 -19.98 5.25
N ILE A 168 40.21 -20.81 4.44
CA ILE A 168 39.62 -21.38 3.21
C ILE A 168 38.46 -22.32 3.56
N ARG A 169 38.64 -23.21 4.54
CA ARG A 169 37.56 -24.12 4.99
C ARG A 169 36.35 -23.36 5.56
N ALA A 170 36.58 -22.27 6.30
CA ALA A 170 35.50 -21.44 6.84
C ALA A 170 34.78 -20.61 5.76
N PHE A 171 35.49 -20.19 4.71
CA PHE A 171 34.94 -19.42 3.59
C PHE A 171 34.02 -20.25 2.70
N ALA A 172 34.33 -21.53 2.56
CA ALA A 172 33.78 -22.38 1.51
C ALA A 172 32.26 -22.67 1.59
N PRO A 173 31.65 -22.96 2.77
CA PRO A 173 30.19 -23.12 2.87
C PRO A 173 29.43 -21.84 2.56
N TRP A 174 30.00 -20.69 2.95
CA TRP A 174 29.41 -19.38 2.69
C TRP A 174 29.47 -19.02 1.20
N ALA A 175 30.60 -19.33 0.55
CA ALA A 175 30.79 -19.12 -0.87
C ALA A 175 29.84 -19.96 -1.74
N GLU A 176 29.64 -21.23 -1.36
CA GLU A 176 28.68 -22.14 -1.99
C GLU A 176 27.25 -21.59 -1.86
N HIS A 177 26.85 -21.18 -0.65
CA HIS A 177 25.54 -20.58 -0.38
C HIS A 177 25.26 -19.33 -1.22
N LEU A 178 26.26 -18.43 -1.34
CA LEU A 178 26.13 -17.20 -2.12
C LEU A 178 25.94 -17.50 -3.61
N ARG A 179 26.65 -18.49 -4.18
CA ARG A 179 26.49 -18.88 -5.59
C ARG A 179 25.16 -19.54 -5.90
N THR A 180 24.66 -20.39 -5.02
CA THR A 180 23.37 -21.05 -5.25
C THR A 180 22.21 -20.06 -5.18
N ARG A 181 22.21 -19.13 -4.20
CA ARG A 181 21.10 -18.19 -4.01
C ARG A 181 21.14 -16.95 -4.89
N VAL A 182 22.32 -16.39 -5.14
CA VAL A 182 22.45 -15.10 -5.87
C VAL A 182 22.63 -15.32 -7.36
N PHE A 183 23.33 -16.39 -7.76
CA PHE A 183 23.69 -16.63 -9.17
C PHE A 183 22.94 -17.80 -9.81
N GLY A 184 22.10 -18.52 -9.07
CA GLY A 184 21.29 -19.63 -9.57
C GLY A 184 22.10 -20.82 -10.13
N ARG A 185 23.40 -20.90 -9.83
CA ARG A 185 24.26 -22.01 -10.24
C ARG A 185 24.30 -23.06 -9.13
N HIS A 186 23.69 -24.21 -9.38
CA HIS A 186 23.89 -25.41 -8.57
C HIS A 186 25.20 -26.07 -8.96
N CYS A 187 26.18 -26.00 -8.07
CA CYS A 187 27.44 -26.72 -8.24
C CYS A 187 27.91 -27.14 -6.84
N ASP A 188 28.02 -28.46 -6.58
CA ASP A 188 28.61 -29.00 -5.36
C ASP A 188 30.11 -28.71 -5.36
N HIS A 189 30.50 -27.59 -4.76
CA HIS A 189 31.86 -27.07 -4.79
C HIS A 189 32.57 -27.16 -3.43
N SER A 190 31.88 -27.67 -2.40
CA SER A 190 32.51 -28.07 -1.14
C SER A 190 33.74 -28.97 -1.37
N GLU A 191 33.67 -29.85 -2.37
CA GLU A 191 34.78 -30.67 -2.86
C GLU A 191 35.83 -29.92 -3.69
N GLU A 192 35.55 -28.73 -4.23
CA GLU A 192 36.50 -27.86 -4.96
C GLU A 192 37.19 -26.83 -4.07
N LEU A 193 36.58 -26.49 -2.92
CA LEU A 193 37.13 -25.57 -1.93
C LEU A 193 37.83 -26.27 -0.75
N GLY A 194 37.69 -27.59 -0.64
CA GLY A 194 38.50 -28.43 0.26
C GLY A 194 37.82 -28.66 1.61
N ILE A 195 36.48 -28.63 1.63
CA ILE A 195 35.66 -28.81 2.83
C ILE A 195 35.60 -30.29 3.22
N THR A 196 35.72 -31.23 2.27
CA THR A 196 35.84 -32.66 2.57
C THR A 196 37.28 -33.03 2.94
N PHE A 197 37.64 -32.70 4.17
CA PHE A 197 38.62 -33.48 4.94
C PHE A 197 37.86 -34.29 6.00
N SER A 198 36.99 -35.21 5.57
CA SER A 198 36.49 -36.28 6.43
C SER A 198 37.44 -37.48 6.27
N GLN A 199 38.29 -37.75 7.25
CA GLN A 199 38.02 -38.80 8.24
C GLN A 199 37.79 -40.21 7.67
N GLY A 200 38.42 -40.58 6.56
CA GLY A 200 38.48 -41.98 6.16
C GLY A 200 39.61 -42.26 5.18
N HIS A 201 40.79 -42.61 5.69
CA HIS A 201 41.80 -43.51 5.08
C HIS A 201 43.10 -43.53 5.90
N LEU A 202 42.97 -43.62 7.24
CA LEU A 202 44.03 -44.13 8.10
C LEU A 202 43.43 -45.27 8.90
N GLY A 203 43.60 -46.48 8.39
CA GLY A 203 43.23 -47.72 9.07
C GLY A 203 42.32 -48.62 8.24
N GLN A 204 42.89 -49.36 7.29
CA GLN A 204 42.98 -50.83 7.32
C GLN A 204 43.55 -51.36 6.00
N SER A 205 44.37 -52.40 6.13
CA SER A 205 45.23 -53.06 5.16
C SER A 205 44.56 -53.49 3.85
N LEU A 206 45.24 -53.26 2.72
CA LEU A 206 46.11 -54.23 2.04
C LEU A 206 47.16 -53.49 1.20
#